data_AF-A0A1V4SQW4-F1
#
_entry.id   AF-A0A1V4SQW4-F1
#
_cell.length_a   1.000
_cell.length_b   1.000
_cell.length_c   1.000
_cell.angle_alpha   90.00
_cell.angle_beta   90.00
_cell.angle_gamma   90.00
#
_symmetry.space_group_name_H-M   'P 1'
#
loop_
_entity.id
_entity.type
_entity.pdbx_description
1 polymer ?
#
loop_
_entity_poly.entity_id
_entity_poly.type
_entity_poly.pdbx_seq_one_letter_code
_entity_poly.pdbx_strand_id
1 'polypeptide(L)'
;MKKFIIIVVFVFLISILISFNYLLWDREKQLENYQDLSNSKNLSIDTLGEKINNLDKQNKELAQKIGSLTDENSRIKNANYLLTSENQQIKQELSDKREIILMLKKNLNVEPFQEVVRKWADAVNSKNFKTAQTYISILSNDEILSSPNIFKSNYQNEIKTIDLKSFKIYTEMTDAEHLAKIQFEAVFQVDKPESPNAGVEEVPKMVYKQGENLKYLTMQFDAEAGEWRISELSDKP
;
A
#
# COMPACT_ATOMS: atom_id res chain seq x y z
N MET A 1 107.47 38.80 51.31
CA MET A 1 106.70 37.56 51.56
C MET A 1 105.28 37.79 52.08
N LYS A 2 105.04 38.61 53.14
CA LYS A 2 103.68 38.86 53.68
C LYS A 2 102.67 39.45 52.66
N LYS A 3 103.11 40.38 51.80
CA LYS A 3 102.25 40.97 50.74
C LYS A 3 101.80 39.97 49.66
N PHE A 4 102.63 38.95 49.37
CA PHE A 4 102.33 37.93 48.36
C PHE A 4 101.30 36.92 48.88
N ILE A 5 101.40 36.53 50.15
CA ILE A 5 100.43 35.64 50.83
C ILE A 5 99.03 36.28 50.82
N ILE A 6 98.93 37.59 51.08
CA ILE A 6 97.65 38.31 51.03
C ILE A 6 97.03 38.27 49.63
N ILE A 7 97.84 38.48 48.58
CA ILE A 7 97.35 38.42 47.19
C ILE A 7 96.86 37.02 46.83
N VAL A 8 97.59 35.97 47.21
CA VAL A 8 97.19 34.57 46.96
C VAL A 8 95.90 34.21 47.69
N VAL A 9 95.75 34.61 48.97
CA VAL A 9 94.51 34.39 49.73
C VAL A 9 93.34 35.15 49.11
N PHE A 10 93.57 36.37 48.62
CA PHE A 10 92.53 37.17 47.96
C PHE A 10 92.08 36.54 46.64
N VAL A 11 93.02 36.05 45.81
CA VAL A 11 92.70 35.31 44.57
C VAL A 11 91.93 34.03 44.87
N PHE A 12 92.31 33.30 45.93
CA PHE A 12 91.59 32.09 46.35
C PHE A 12 90.16 32.40 46.81
N LEU A 13 89.98 33.47 47.58
CA LEU A 13 88.67 33.90 48.06
C LEU A 13 87.76 34.36 46.89
N ILE A 14 88.32 35.08 45.91
CA ILE A 14 87.61 35.41 44.67
C ILE A 14 87.21 34.14 43.89
N SER A 15 88.12 33.15 43.77
CA SER A 15 87.83 31.89 43.09
C SER A 15 86.70 31.09 43.79
N ILE A 16 86.68 31.09 45.12
CA ILE A 16 85.59 30.51 45.92
C ILE A 16 84.27 31.25 45.67
N LEU A 17 84.28 32.58 45.67
CA LEU A 17 83.07 33.38 45.42
C LEU A 17 82.49 33.13 44.02
N ILE A 18 83.35 33.03 43.00
CA ILE A 18 82.94 32.69 41.63
C ILE A 18 82.32 31.29 41.60
N SER A 19 82.94 30.31 42.27
CA SER A 19 82.43 28.94 42.33
C SER A 19 81.09 28.85 43.06
N PHE A 20 80.91 29.59 44.15
CA PHE A 20 79.63 29.66 44.85
C PHE A 20 78.55 30.35 44.04
N ASN A 21 78.88 31.42 43.32
CA ASN A 21 77.93 32.09 42.44
C ASN A 21 77.46 31.14 41.32
N TYR A 22 78.39 30.40 40.71
CA TYR A 22 78.07 29.38 39.72
C TYR A 22 77.19 28.25 40.29
N LEU A 23 77.50 27.76 41.50
CA LEU A 23 76.69 26.73 42.18
C LEU A 23 75.28 27.23 42.55
N LEU A 24 75.16 28.50 42.94
CA LEU A 24 73.85 29.11 43.21
C LEU A 24 73.03 29.23 41.93
N TRP A 25 73.66 29.68 40.85
CA TRP A 25 73.02 29.76 39.54
C TRP A 25 72.59 28.40 39.01
N ASP A 26 73.44 27.37 39.11
CA ASP A 26 73.11 26.00 38.70
C ASP A 26 71.95 25.43 39.52
N ARG A 27 71.94 25.65 40.84
CA ARG A 27 70.83 25.24 41.71
C ARG A 27 69.53 25.95 41.33
N GLU A 28 69.56 27.26 41.08
CA GLU A 28 68.38 28.04 40.68
C GLU A 28 67.83 27.55 39.33
N LYS A 29 68.70 27.31 38.35
CA LYS A 29 68.34 26.77 37.04
C LYS A 29 67.74 25.36 37.13
N GLN A 30 68.29 24.50 37.97
CA GLN A 30 67.71 23.17 38.20
C GLN A 30 66.31 23.28 38.81
N LEU A 31 66.11 24.18 39.78
CA LEU A 31 64.82 24.36 40.46
C LEU A 31 63.74 24.91 39.51
N GLU A 32 64.10 25.87 38.65
CA GLU A 32 63.24 26.38 37.56
C GLU A 32 62.86 25.26 36.59
N ASN A 33 63.83 24.47 36.12
CA ASN A 33 63.57 23.32 35.24
C ASN A 33 62.66 22.26 35.88
N TYR A 34 62.80 21.99 37.18
CA TYR A 34 61.92 21.06 37.89
C TYR A 34 60.50 21.62 38.04
N GLN A 35 60.34 22.92 38.30
CA GLN A 35 59.04 23.57 38.37
C GLN A 35 58.34 23.55 37.01
N ASP A 36 59.06 23.89 35.94
CA ASP A 36 58.52 23.85 34.57
C ASP A 36 58.14 22.44 34.13
N LEU A 37 58.97 21.44 34.43
CA LEU A 37 58.67 20.03 34.16
C LEU A 37 57.44 19.56 34.97
N SER A 38 57.33 19.95 36.24
CA SER A 38 56.20 19.64 37.10
C SER A 38 54.90 20.27 36.56
N ASN A 39 54.95 21.56 36.21
CA ASN A 39 53.82 22.29 35.64
C ASN A 39 53.39 21.70 34.29
N SER A 40 54.34 21.35 33.42
CA SER A 40 54.08 20.68 32.15
C SER A 40 53.45 19.30 32.33
N LYS A 41 53.93 18.50 33.29
CA LYS A 41 53.33 17.20 33.64
C LYS A 41 51.92 17.36 34.18
N ASN A 42 51.68 18.33 35.06
CA ASN A 42 50.35 18.59 35.61
C ASN A 42 49.36 19.01 34.51
N LEU A 43 49.76 19.93 33.62
CA LEU A 43 48.95 20.31 32.45
C LEU A 43 48.63 19.09 31.55
N SER A 44 49.60 18.20 31.33
CA SER A 44 49.39 16.98 30.55
C SER A 44 48.46 15.99 31.26
N ILE A 45 48.52 15.89 32.58
CA ILE A 45 47.63 15.04 33.37
C ILE A 45 46.20 15.58 33.33
N ASP A 46 46.01 16.88 33.48
CA ASP A 46 44.70 17.52 33.45
C ASP A 46 44.03 17.36 32.08
N THR A 47 44.75 17.63 30.99
CA THR A 47 44.25 17.42 29.62
C THR A 47 43.93 15.96 29.31
N LEU A 48 44.73 15.01 29.78
CA LEU A 48 44.42 13.58 29.66
C LEU A 48 43.20 13.19 30.51
N GLY A 49 43.07 13.76 31.71
CA GLY A 49 41.92 13.57 32.59
C GLY A 49 40.62 14.06 31.96
N GLU A 50 40.62 15.26 31.36
CA GLU A 50 39.49 15.80 30.59
C GLU A 50 39.13 14.89 29.41
N LYS A 51 40.12 14.41 28.67
CA LYS A 51 39.90 13.49 27.54
C LYS A 51 39.29 12.16 28.00
N ILE A 52 39.78 11.60 29.11
CA ILE A 52 39.22 10.37 29.70
C ILE A 52 37.76 10.59 30.12
N ASN A 53 37.46 11.70 30.79
CA ASN A 53 36.10 12.03 31.21
C ASN A 53 35.16 12.21 30.00
N ASN A 54 35.64 12.87 28.93
CA ASN A 54 34.86 13.02 27.71
C ASN A 54 34.58 11.67 27.04
N LEU A 55 35.60 10.80 26.94
CA LEU A 55 35.44 9.45 26.40
C LEU A 55 34.49 8.59 27.25
N ASP A 56 34.55 8.68 28.57
CA ASP A 56 33.62 7.98 29.46
C ASP A 56 32.18 8.47 29.27
N LYS A 57 31.99 9.79 29.14
CA LYS A 57 30.68 10.38 28.84
C LYS A 57 30.14 9.89 27.49
N GLN A 58 30.97 9.92 26.44
CA GLN A 58 30.59 9.42 25.12
C GLN A 58 30.25 7.93 25.14
N ASN A 59 31.03 7.11 25.86
CA ASN A 59 30.75 5.69 26.01
C ASN A 59 29.41 5.44 26.71
N LYS A 60 29.08 6.21 27.75
CA LYS A 60 27.79 6.13 28.44
C LYS A 60 26.63 6.53 27.53
N GLU A 61 26.76 7.62 26.77
CA GLU A 61 25.75 8.06 25.80
C GLU A 61 25.53 7.01 24.69
N LEU A 62 26.61 6.44 24.15
CA LEU A 62 26.53 5.38 23.16
C LEU A 62 25.89 4.11 23.74
N ALA A 63 26.24 3.71 24.96
CA ALA A 63 25.63 2.56 25.62
C ALA A 63 24.12 2.75 25.83
N GLN A 64 23.69 3.95 26.26
CA GLN A 64 22.26 4.28 26.37
C GLN A 64 21.56 4.23 25.01
N LYS A 65 22.18 4.77 23.96
CA LYS A 65 21.63 4.74 22.60
C LYS A 65 21.50 3.32 22.07
N ILE A 66 22.50 2.46 22.31
CA ILE A 66 22.44 1.03 21.96
C ILE A 66 21.30 0.34 22.70
N GLY A 67 21.11 0.61 24.00
CA GLY A 67 19.99 0.09 24.77
C GLY A 67 18.64 0.49 24.18
N SER A 68 18.44 1.79 23.95
CA SER A 68 17.23 2.34 23.32
C SER A 68 16.94 1.72 21.97
N LEU A 69 17.94 1.61 21.08
CA LEU A 69 17.77 1.03 19.76
C LEU A 69 17.47 -0.47 19.83
N THR A 70 18.05 -1.18 20.80
CA THR A 70 17.79 -2.61 21.00
C THR A 70 16.35 -2.85 21.46
N ASP A 71 15.86 -2.03 22.37
CA ASP A 71 14.47 -2.07 22.83
C ASP A 71 13.50 -1.74 21.70
N GLU A 72 13.78 -0.69 20.93
CA GLU A 72 12.97 -0.30 19.77
C GLU A 72 12.95 -1.40 18.71
N ASN A 73 14.11 -1.98 18.37
CA ASN A 73 14.20 -3.08 17.41
C ASN A 73 13.41 -4.31 17.90
N SER A 74 13.45 -4.61 19.20
CA SER A 74 12.66 -5.70 19.80
C SER A 74 11.17 -5.42 19.70
N ARG A 75 10.72 -4.19 19.97
CA ARG A 75 9.32 -3.77 19.80
C ARG A 75 8.87 -3.88 18.35
N ILE A 76 9.67 -3.40 17.41
CA ILE A 76 9.37 -3.45 15.97
C ILE A 76 9.27 -4.90 15.49
N LYS A 77 10.19 -5.79 15.93
CA LYS A 77 10.12 -7.22 15.59
C LYS A 77 8.83 -7.86 16.09
N ASN A 78 8.43 -7.57 17.33
CA ASN A 78 7.18 -8.10 17.89
C ASN A 78 5.96 -7.56 17.14
N ALA A 79 5.92 -6.27 16.84
CA ALA A 79 4.84 -5.67 16.06
C ALA A 79 4.76 -6.28 14.64
N ASN A 80 5.90 -6.48 13.98
CA ASN A 80 5.94 -7.14 12.66
C ASN A 80 5.44 -8.59 12.72
N TYR A 81 5.79 -9.33 13.77
CA TYR A 81 5.28 -10.70 13.96
C TYR A 81 3.76 -10.71 14.11
N LEU A 82 3.21 -9.83 14.96
CA LEU A 82 1.76 -9.70 15.16
C LEU A 82 1.05 -9.32 13.86
N LEU A 83 1.52 -8.28 13.16
CA LEU A 83 0.95 -7.85 11.88
C LEU A 83 1.04 -8.94 10.81
N THR A 84 2.10 -9.73 10.79
CA THR A 84 2.23 -10.85 9.84
C THR A 84 1.21 -11.93 10.15
N SER A 85 1.03 -12.27 11.42
CA SER A 85 0.03 -13.24 11.87
C SER A 85 -1.40 -12.77 11.56
N GLU A 86 -1.73 -11.52 11.87
CA GLU A 86 -3.04 -10.94 11.56
C GLU A 86 -3.31 -10.91 10.04
N ASN A 87 -2.31 -10.53 9.24
CA ASN A 87 -2.44 -10.57 7.77
C ASN A 87 -2.69 -11.99 7.25
N GLN A 88 -2.04 -13.00 7.82
CA GLN A 88 -2.29 -14.40 7.45
C GLN A 88 -3.71 -14.83 7.81
N GLN A 89 -4.18 -14.48 9.01
CA GLN A 89 -5.54 -14.76 9.44
C GLN A 89 -6.58 -14.09 8.53
N ILE A 90 -6.42 -12.79 8.24
CA ILE A 90 -7.33 -12.05 7.36
C ILE A 90 -7.34 -12.65 5.96
N LYS A 91 -6.18 -13.07 5.43
CA LYS A 91 -6.10 -13.76 4.13
C LYS A 91 -6.87 -15.07 4.14
N GLN A 92 -6.77 -15.85 5.21
CA GLN A 92 -7.52 -17.09 5.36
C GLN A 92 -9.02 -16.81 5.42
N GLU A 93 -9.46 -15.88 6.28
CA GLU A 93 -10.88 -15.51 6.40
C GLU A 93 -11.45 -15.00 5.07
N LEU A 94 -10.67 -14.23 4.30
CA LEU A 94 -11.07 -13.80 2.96
C LEU A 94 -11.19 -14.99 2.00
N SER A 95 -10.26 -15.93 2.03
CA SER A 95 -10.33 -17.15 1.22
C SER A 95 -11.59 -17.95 1.53
N ASP A 96 -11.87 -18.19 2.81
CA ASP A 96 -13.04 -18.93 3.27
C ASP A 96 -14.34 -18.23 2.84
N LYS A 97 -14.42 -16.90 2.99
CA LYS A 97 -15.56 -16.11 2.53
C LYS A 97 -15.77 -16.21 1.02
N ARG A 98 -14.69 -16.19 0.22
CA ARG A 98 -14.78 -16.37 -1.24
C ARG A 98 -15.34 -17.75 -1.60
N GLU A 99 -14.87 -18.79 -0.92
CA GLU A 99 -15.34 -20.15 -1.15
C GLU A 99 -16.83 -20.30 -0.80
N ILE A 100 -17.26 -19.74 0.33
CA ILE A 100 -18.67 -19.72 0.74
C ILE A 100 -19.52 -19.00 -0.32
N ILE A 101 -19.09 -17.81 -0.80
CA ILE A 101 -19.82 -17.07 -1.85
C ILE A 101 -19.94 -17.91 -3.12
N LEU A 102 -18.86 -18.57 -3.55
CA LEU A 102 -18.87 -19.44 -4.73
C LEU A 102 -19.82 -20.64 -4.55
N MET A 103 -19.82 -21.25 -3.36
CA MET A 103 -20.74 -22.34 -3.04
C MET A 103 -22.19 -21.87 -3.06
N LEU A 104 -22.49 -20.71 -2.47
CA LEU A 104 -23.83 -20.12 -2.48
C LEU A 104 -24.29 -19.80 -3.91
N LYS A 105 -23.41 -19.24 -4.74
CA LYS A 105 -23.68 -18.97 -6.16
C LYS A 105 -23.99 -20.26 -6.92
N LYS A 106 -23.16 -21.30 -6.79
CA LYS A 106 -23.38 -22.59 -7.47
C LYS A 106 -24.70 -23.27 -7.10
N ASN A 107 -25.18 -23.04 -5.87
CA ASN A 107 -26.44 -23.60 -5.38
C ASN A 107 -27.62 -22.62 -5.47
N LEU A 108 -27.43 -21.46 -6.12
CA LEU A 108 -28.47 -20.47 -6.28
C LEU A 108 -29.58 -21.04 -7.18
N ASN A 109 -30.83 -20.92 -6.73
CA ASN A 109 -31.98 -21.22 -7.59
C ASN A 109 -32.06 -20.15 -8.69
N VAL A 110 -31.83 -20.54 -9.94
CA VAL A 110 -31.81 -19.64 -11.09
C VAL A 110 -33.20 -19.31 -11.64
N GLU A 111 -34.23 -20.08 -11.28
CA GLU A 111 -35.59 -19.93 -11.82
C GLU A 111 -36.15 -18.50 -11.66
N PRO A 112 -36.10 -17.85 -10.47
CA PRO A 112 -36.63 -16.49 -10.30
C PRO A 112 -35.96 -15.46 -11.22
N PHE A 113 -34.67 -15.63 -11.50
CA PHE A 113 -33.90 -14.75 -12.37
C PHE A 113 -34.24 -15.00 -13.84
N GLN A 114 -34.34 -16.27 -14.22
CA GLN A 114 -34.73 -16.71 -15.54
C GLN A 114 -36.14 -16.22 -15.91
N GLU A 115 -37.08 -16.22 -14.96
CA GLU A 115 -38.42 -15.68 -15.17
C GLU A 115 -38.42 -14.18 -15.48
N VAL A 116 -37.59 -13.38 -14.81
CA VAL A 116 -37.45 -11.95 -15.08
C VAL A 116 -36.94 -11.73 -16.51
N VAL A 117 -35.92 -12.48 -16.91
CA VAL A 117 -35.33 -12.38 -18.26
C VAL A 117 -36.33 -12.82 -19.33
N ARG A 118 -37.13 -13.87 -19.08
CA ARG A 118 -38.22 -14.29 -19.97
C ARG A 118 -39.30 -13.22 -20.12
N LYS A 119 -39.80 -12.67 -19.00
CA LYS A 119 -40.80 -11.59 -19.02
C LYS A 119 -40.29 -10.34 -19.74
N TRP A 120 -39.01 -10.02 -19.56
CA TRP A 120 -38.35 -8.96 -20.32
C TRP A 120 -38.33 -9.26 -21.82
N ALA A 121 -37.90 -10.46 -22.23
CA ALA A 121 -37.87 -10.88 -23.63
C ALA A 121 -39.27 -10.87 -24.27
N ASP A 122 -40.30 -11.35 -23.56
CA ASP A 122 -41.69 -11.34 -23.99
C ASP A 122 -42.22 -9.90 -24.21
N ALA A 123 -41.84 -8.97 -23.31
CA ALA A 123 -42.19 -7.57 -23.44
C ALA A 123 -41.50 -6.91 -24.65
N VAL A 124 -40.25 -7.27 -24.94
CA VAL A 124 -39.52 -6.85 -26.15
C VAL A 124 -40.20 -7.39 -27.41
N ASN A 125 -40.52 -8.69 -27.44
CA ASN A 125 -41.22 -9.36 -28.55
C ASN A 125 -42.59 -8.72 -28.84
N SER A 126 -43.30 -8.32 -27.79
CA SER A 126 -44.60 -7.64 -27.88
C SER A 126 -44.49 -6.15 -28.23
N LYS A 127 -43.28 -5.63 -28.47
CA LYS A 127 -42.97 -4.20 -28.69
C LYS A 127 -43.45 -3.27 -27.57
N ASN A 128 -43.64 -3.83 -26.36
CA ASN A 128 -44.03 -3.09 -25.17
C ASN A 128 -42.78 -2.65 -24.39
N PHE A 129 -42.00 -1.75 -24.99
CA PHE A 129 -40.71 -1.31 -24.44
C PHE A 129 -40.83 -0.62 -23.08
N LYS A 130 -41.99 0.00 -22.79
CA LYS A 130 -42.25 0.60 -21.48
C LYS A 130 -42.27 -0.47 -20.38
N THR A 131 -42.89 -1.61 -20.65
CA THR A 131 -42.91 -2.75 -19.70
C THR A 131 -41.58 -3.48 -19.69
N ALA A 132 -40.89 -3.62 -20.83
CA ALA A 132 -39.55 -4.19 -20.85
C ALA A 132 -38.59 -3.39 -19.96
N GLN A 133 -38.68 -2.05 -19.97
CA GLN A 133 -37.81 -1.20 -19.17
C GLN A 133 -38.06 -1.31 -17.66
N THR A 134 -39.24 -1.73 -17.19
CA THR A 134 -39.45 -1.93 -15.74
C THR A 134 -38.67 -3.11 -15.16
N TYR A 135 -38.23 -4.03 -16.02
CA TYR A 135 -37.34 -5.14 -15.63
C TYR A 135 -35.85 -4.76 -15.64
N ILE A 136 -35.53 -3.53 -16.09
CA ILE A 136 -34.18 -2.97 -16.04
C ILE A 136 -34.01 -2.18 -14.74
N SER A 137 -32.85 -2.32 -14.11
CA SER A 137 -32.50 -1.57 -12.89
C SER A 137 -32.39 -0.08 -13.21
N ILE A 138 -32.94 0.77 -12.33
CA ILE A 138 -32.77 2.22 -12.41
C ILE A 138 -31.29 2.61 -12.25
N LEU A 139 -30.52 1.78 -11.53
CA LEU A 139 -29.09 1.93 -11.30
C LEU A 139 -28.23 1.26 -12.39
N SER A 140 -28.84 0.88 -13.51
CA SER A 140 -28.11 0.31 -14.65
C SER A 140 -27.08 1.32 -15.16
N ASN A 141 -25.83 0.88 -15.28
CA ASN A 141 -24.75 1.65 -15.89
C ASN A 141 -24.68 1.42 -17.41
N ASP A 142 -25.52 0.55 -17.95
CA ASP A 142 -25.59 0.26 -19.37
C ASP A 142 -26.35 1.37 -20.11
N GLU A 143 -25.62 2.12 -20.94
CA GLU A 143 -26.13 3.26 -21.70
C GLU A 143 -27.33 2.90 -22.60
N ILE A 144 -27.36 1.66 -23.11
CA ILE A 144 -28.42 1.17 -23.99
C ILE A 144 -29.67 0.80 -23.19
N LEU A 145 -29.50 0.15 -22.04
CA LEU A 145 -30.62 -0.29 -21.20
C LEU A 145 -31.25 0.86 -20.39
N SER A 146 -30.43 1.80 -19.92
CA SER A 146 -30.85 2.88 -19.03
C SER A 146 -31.61 3.99 -19.74
N SER A 147 -31.31 4.23 -21.03
CA SER A 147 -31.92 5.32 -21.79
C SER A 147 -33.18 4.85 -22.54
N PRO A 148 -34.41 5.28 -22.17
CA PRO A 148 -35.64 4.81 -22.79
C PRO A 148 -35.68 4.95 -24.32
N ASN A 149 -35.14 6.05 -24.84
CA ASN A 149 -35.13 6.36 -26.27
C ASN A 149 -34.15 5.48 -27.04
N ILE A 150 -32.94 5.27 -26.49
CA ILE A 150 -31.90 4.42 -27.09
C ILE A 150 -32.34 2.95 -27.04
N PHE A 151 -32.86 2.51 -25.89
CA PHE A 151 -33.43 1.18 -25.71
C PHE A 151 -34.51 0.89 -26.76
N LYS A 152 -35.51 1.78 -26.88
CA LYS A 152 -36.58 1.60 -27.86
C LYS A 152 -36.04 1.58 -29.29
N SER A 153 -35.15 2.50 -29.65
CA SER A 153 -34.61 2.59 -31.02
C SER A 153 -33.84 1.34 -31.42
N ASN A 154 -32.93 0.86 -30.56
CA ASN A 154 -32.10 -0.31 -30.85
C ASN A 154 -32.94 -1.59 -30.95
N TYR A 155 -33.81 -1.83 -29.97
CA TYR A 155 -34.58 -3.09 -29.93
C TYR A 155 -35.71 -3.11 -30.97
N GLN A 156 -36.33 -1.97 -31.29
CA GLN A 156 -37.39 -1.91 -32.30
C GLN A 156 -36.87 -2.16 -33.72
N ASN A 157 -35.65 -1.72 -34.03
CA ASN A 157 -35.06 -1.83 -35.36
C ASN A 157 -34.29 -3.12 -35.57
N GLU A 158 -33.70 -3.70 -34.52
CA GLU A 158 -32.81 -4.85 -34.65
C GLU A 158 -33.46 -6.21 -34.37
N ILE A 159 -34.58 -6.26 -33.64
CA ILE A 159 -35.14 -7.50 -33.12
C ILE A 159 -36.58 -7.70 -33.61
N LYS A 160 -36.83 -8.81 -34.30
CA LYS A 160 -38.16 -9.32 -34.62
C LYS A 160 -38.66 -10.22 -33.49
N THR A 161 -37.81 -11.15 -33.03
CA THR A 161 -38.07 -12.05 -31.91
C THR A 161 -36.77 -12.32 -31.14
N ILE A 162 -36.86 -12.45 -29.82
CA ILE A 162 -35.78 -12.83 -28.91
C ILE A 162 -36.30 -13.89 -27.94
N ASP A 163 -35.66 -15.06 -27.92
CA ASP A 163 -36.03 -16.18 -27.06
C ASP A 163 -34.83 -16.64 -26.22
N LEU A 164 -35.04 -16.81 -24.92
CA LEU A 164 -34.02 -17.33 -24.01
C LEU A 164 -33.92 -18.87 -24.15
N LYS A 165 -32.80 -19.35 -24.69
CA LYS A 165 -32.52 -20.79 -24.88
C LYS A 165 -31.88 -21.45 -23.67
N SER A 166 -30.88 -20.79 -23.08
CA SER A 166 -30.22 -21.28 -21.88
C SER A 166 -29.90 -20.13 -20.93
N PHE A 167 -29.92 -20.44 -19.64
CA PHE A 167 -29.63 -19.49 -18.58
C PHE A 167 -28.89 -20.22 -17.46
N LYS A 168 -27.67 -19.80 -17.15
CA LYS A 168 -26.83 -20.43 -16.12
C LYS A 168 -26.10 -19.36 -15.34
N ILE A 169 -25.86 -19.63 -14.06
CA ILE A 169 -25.05 -18.71 -13.25
C ILE A 169 -23.58 -18.76 -13.69
N TYR A 170 -22.99 -17.59 -13.88
CA TYR A 170 -21.57 -17.47 -14.21
C TYR A 170 -20.74 -17.46 -12.93
N THR A 171 -19.77 -18.38 -12.84
CA THR A 171 -18.93 -18.56 -11.64
C THR A 171 -17.44 -18.72 -11.94
N GLU A 172 -17.02 -18.50 -13.19
CA GLU A 172 -15.63 -18.73 -13.60
C GLU A 172 -14.68 -17.63 -13.08
N MET A 173 -15.17 -16.40 -12.92
CA MET A 173 -14.37 -15.28 -12.37
C MET A 173 -14.54 -15.16 -10.86
N THR A 174 -13.40 -15.07 -10.17
CA THR A 174 -13.31 -15.12 -8.70
C THR A 174 -12.64 -13.89 -8.09
N ASP A 175 -12.43 -12.83 -8.87
CA ASP A 175 -11.98 -11.56 -8.31
C ASP A 175 -13.09 -10.90 -7.48
N ALA A 176 -12.71 -9.91 -6.68
CA ALA A 176 -13.62 -9.30 -5.71
C ALA A 176 -14.82 -8.61 -6.35
N GLU A 177 -14.65 -8.05 -7.56
CA GLU A 177 -15.73 -7.36 -8.27
C GLU A 177 -16.79 -8.34 -8.77
N HIS A 178 -16.35 -9.44 -9.40
CA HIS A 178 -17.27 -10.46 -9.92
C HIS A 178 -17.91 -11.28 -8.79
N LEU A 179 -17.21 -11.49 -7.68
CA LEU A 179 -17.80 -12.15 -6.50
C LEU A 179 -18.96 -11.35 -5.91
N ALA A 180 -18.88 -10.01 -5.94
CA ALA A 180 -19.94 -9.13 -5.44
C ALA A 180 -21.18 -9.09 -6.35
N LYS A 181 -21.04 -9.41 -7.63
CA LYS A 181 -22.13 -9.35 -8.63
C LYS A 181 -22.81 -10.72 -8.80
N ILE A 182 -24.12 -10.73 -9.05
CA ILE A 182 -24.81 -11.93 -9.53
C ILE A 182 -24.90 -11.83 -11.05
N GLN A 183 -24.08 -12.63 -11.73
CA GLN A 183 -23.98 -12.63 -13.17
C GLN A 183 -24.39 -13.98 -13.75
N PHE A 184 -25.05 -13.94 -14.89
CA PHE A 184 -25.55 -15.11 -15.58
C PHE A 184 -25.06 -15.13 -17.02
N GLU A 185 -24.73 -16.32 -17.48
CA GLU A 185 -24.54 -16.64 -18.89
C GLU A 185 -25.90 -16.97 -19.50
N ALA A 186 -26.33 -16.18 -20.47
CA ALA A 186 -27.57 -16.37 -21.20
C ALA A 186 -27.32 -16.53 -22.70
N VAL A 187 -27.98 -17.52 -23.30
CA VAL A 187 -27.99 -17.70 -24.74
C VAL A 187 -29.36 -17.30 -25.26
N PHE A 188 -29.38 -16.26 -26.09
CA PHE A 188 -30.58 -15.75 -26.75
C PHE A 188 -30.60 -16.17 -28.22
N GLN A 189 -31.72 -16.73 -28.67
CA GLN A 189 -32.02 -16.91 -30.09
C GLN A 189 -32.71 -15.64 -30.58
N VAL A 190 -32.10 -14.93 -31.53
CA VAL A 190 -32.61 -13.66 -32.06
C VAL A 190 -32.86 -13.78 -33.55
N ASP A 191 -34.08 -13.43 -33.97
CA ASP A 191 -34.40 -13.19 -35.37
C ASP A 191 -34.50 -11.70 -35.64
N LYS A 192 -33.84 -11.27 -36.72
CA LYS A 192 -33.85 -9.90 -37.22
C LYS A 192 -34.91 -9.72 -38.31
N PRO A 193 -35.45 -8.51 -38.49
CA PRO A 193 -36.33 -8.21 -39.61
C PRO A 193 -35.59 -8.32 -40.96
N GLU A 194 -36.28 -8.83 -42.00
CA GLU A 194 -35.73 -9.09 -43.34
C GLU A 194 -35.25 -7.84 -44.08
N SER A 195 -35.66 -6.65 -43.64
CA SER A 195 -35.20 -5.37 -44.16
C SER A 195 -34.85 -4.46 -42.98
N PRO A 196 -33.56 -4.21 -42.68
CA PRO A 196 -33.20 -3.12 -41.80
C PRO A 196 -33.67 -1.84 -42.50
N ASN A 197 -34.55 -1.06 -41.87
CA ASN A 197 -35.01 0.21 -42.42
C ASN A 197 -33.79 1.05 -42.83
N ALA A 198 -33.54 1.13 -44.14
CA ALA A 198 -32.40 1.79 -44.77
C ALA A 198 -32.59 3.33 -44.78
N GLY A 199 -32.78 3.92 -43.60
CA GLY A 199 -33.14 5.34 -43.49
C GLY A 199 -32.72 6.06 -42.21
N VAL A 200 -31.85 5.49 -41.38
CA VAL A 200 -31.29 6.21 -40.22
C VAL A 200 -29.76 6.06 -40.26
N GLU A 201 -29.07 7.16 -40.52
CA GLU A 201 -27.60 7.27 -40.73
C GLU A 201 -26.74 7.08 -39.48
N GLU A 202 -27.32 6.73 -38.34
CA GLU A 202 -26.55 6.40 -37.14
C GLU A 202 -26.48 4.88 -37.01
N VAL A 203 -25.31 4.31 -37.27
CA VAL A 203 -25.03 2.87 -37.07
C VAL A 203 -25.40 2.55 -35.62
N PRO A 204 -26.53 1.88 -35.35
CA PRO A 204 -26.85 1.49 -34.00
C PRO A 204 -25.79 0.45 -33.61
N LYS A 205 -25.28 0.57 -32.39
CA LYS A 205 -24.31 -0.37 -31.84
C LYS A 205 -25.00 -1.74 -31.82
N MET A 206 -24.67 -2.62 -32.78
CA MET A 206 -25.37 -3.89 -32.97
C MET A 206 -25.39 -4.68 -31.66
N VAL A 207 -26.58 -4.81 -31.06
CA VAL A 207 -26.72 -5.43 -29.73
C VAL A 207 -26.73 -6.95 -29.87
N TYR A 208 -27.33 -7.46 -30.94
CA TYR A 208 -27.43 -8.90 -31.22
C TYR A 208 -27.08 -9.23 -32.67
N LYS A 209 -26.62 -10.44 -32.92
CA LYS A 209 -26.44 -11.06 -34.24
C LYS A 209 -27.68 -11.90 -34.57
N GLN A 210 -27.91 -12.21 -35.84
CA GLN A 210 -28.93 -13.19 -36.23
C GLN A 210 -28.54 -14.57 -35.70
N GLY A 211 -29.47 -15.30 -35.09
CA GLY A 211 -29.23 -16.62 -34.52
C GLY A 211 -28.91 -16.60 -33.02
N GLU A 212 -28.02 -17.49 -32.59
CA GLU A 212 -27.64 -17.62 -31.18
C GLU A 212 -26.65 -16.54 -30.75
N ASN A 213 -26.93 -15.93 -29.59
CA ASN A 213 -26.12 -14.89 -28.99
C ASN A 213 -25.83 -15.21 -27.53
N LEU A 214 -24.56 -15.36 -27.19
CA LEU A 214 -24.09 -15.46 -25.82
C LEU A 214 -24.00 -14.05 -25.21
N LYS A 215 -24.65 -13.85 -24.07
CA LYS A 215 -24.62 -12.60 -23.31
C LYS A 215 -24.42 -12.86 -21.83
N TYR A 216 -23.76 -11.92 -21.17
CA TYR A 216 -23.58 -11.91 -19.73
C TYR A 216 -24.54 -10.87 -19.13
N LEU A 217 -25.43 -11.34 -18.26
CA LEU A 217 -26.44 -10.53 -17.60
C LEU A 217 -26.04 -10.34 -16.15
N THR A 218 -25.86 -9.10 -15.73
CA THR A 218 -25.74 -8.77 -14.30
C THR A 218 -27.12 -8.44 -13.76
N MET A 219 -27.48 -9.04 -12.62
CA MET A 219 -28.74 -8.78 -11.94
C MET A 219 -28.51 -8.16 -10.57
N GLN A 220 -29.38 -7.23 -10.21
CA GLN A 220 -29.37 -6.53 -8.93
C GLN A 220 -30.74 -6.63 -8.28
N PHE A 221 -30.75 -6.73 -6.96
CA PHE A 221 -31.99 -6.72 -6.19
C PHE A 221 -32.40 -5.29 -5.94
N ASP A 222 -33.58 -4.91 -6.42
CA ASP A 222 -34.20 -3.64 -6.11
C ASP A 222 -34.96 -3.79 -4.79
N ALA A 223 -34.41 -3.22 -3.72
CA ALA A 223 -34.98 -3.32 -2.38
C ALA A 223 -36.31 -2.55 -2.24
N GLU A 224 -36.54 -1.51 -3.05
CA GLU A 224 -37.78 -0.73 -3.02
C GLU A 224 -38.93 -1.49 -3.71
N ALA A 225 -38.62 -2.14 -4.83
CA ALA A 225 -39.59 -2.95 -5.57
C ALA A 225 -39.74 -4.39 -5.02
N GLY A 226 -38.75 -4.88 -4.26
CA GLY A 226 -38.71 -6.26 -3.78
C GLY A 226 -38.46 -7.28 -4.90
N GLU A 227 -37.87 -6.85 -6.02
CA GLU A 227 -37.74 -7.65 -7.24
C GLU A 227 -36.31 -7.63 -7.79
N TRP A 228 -35.92 -8.68 -8.51
CA TRP A 228 -34.67 -8.73 -9.26
C TRP A 228 -34.80 -8.01 -10.59
N ARG A 229 -33.81 -7.19 -10.93
CA ARG A 229 -33.78 -6.41 -12.17
C ARG A 229 -32.45 -6.59 -12.90
N ILE A 230 -32.49 -6.49 -14.22
CA ILE A 230 -31.31 -6.56 -15.09
C ILE A 230 -30.57 -5.23 -15.01
N SER A 231 -29.32 -5.22 -14.57
CA SER A 231 -28.52 -4.00 -14.44
C SER A 231 -27.52 -3.79 -15.57
N GLU A 232 -27.15 -4.84 -16.28
CA GLU A 232 -26.13 -4.79 -17.32
C GLU A 232 -26.31 -5.96 -18.30
N LEU A 233 -26.04 -5.70 -19.58
CA LEU A 233 -25.99 -6.71 -20.63
C LEU A 233 -24.70 -6.54 -21.43
N SER A 234 -23.79 -7.51 -21.34
CA SER A 234 -22.47 -7.45 -21.97
C SER A 234 -22.18 -8.65 -22.86
N ASP A 235 -21.29 -8.48 -23.84
CA ASP A 235 -20.69 -9.57 -24.62
C ASP A 235 -19.57 -10.28 -23.88
N LYS A 236 -19.11 -9.72 -22.76
CA LYS A 236 -18.03 -10.22 -21.93
C LYS A 236 -18.48 -10.30 -20.47
N PRO A 237 -17.96 -11.28 -19.70
CA PRO A 237 -18.18 -11.33 -18.26
C PRO A 237 -17.60 -10.09 -17.59
#